data_AF-A0A962WIU4-F1
#
_entry.id   AF-A0A962WIU4-F1
#
_cell.length_a   1.000
_cell.length_b   1.000
_cell.length_c   1.000
_cell.angle_alpha   90.00
_cell.angle_beta   90.00
_cell.angle_gamma   90.00
#
_symmetry.space_group_name_H-M   'P 1'
#
loop_
_entity.id
_entity.type
_entity.pdbx_description
1 polymer ?
#
loop_
_entity_poly.entity_id
_entity_poly.type
_entity_poly.pdbx_seq_one_letter_code
_entity_poly.pdbx_strand_id
1 'polypeptide(L)'
;AEAMALADRIAVLDGGELQQMDTPRRVYEQPATAMVADFVGRGMLVDAQVLGADGDGHCQAELLGSRVRVRCDDPRPGPAKVCLRTEQLRVVAAPEAGAIQTRLIDVIYRGPVSTLLLRPDVNPQALLRVDVNTLPPALDSTLHVSVLDAWRLPG
;
A
#
# COMPACT_ATOMS: atom_id res chain seq x y z
N ALA A 1 -2.46 6.97 16.39
CA ALA A 1 -3.42 8.01 16.02
C ALA A 1 -4.63 7.85 16.92
N GLU A 2 -4.85 8.77 17.86
CA GLU A 2 -5.94 8.70 18.84
C GLU A 2 -7.29 9.15 18.22
N ALA A 3 -7.27 10.06 17.24
CA ALA A 3 -8.48 10.56 16.59
C ALA A 3 -9.25 9.50 15.77
N MET A 4 -8.56 8.50 15.22
CA MET A 4 -9.19 7.44 14.41
C MET A 4 -9.99 6.43 15.24
N ALA A 5 -9.71 6.34 16.55
CA ALA A 5 -10.29 5.34 17.42
C ALA A 5 -11.63 5.76 18.05
N LEU A 6 -11.96 7.06 18.03
CA LEU A 6 -13.08 7.63 18.80
C LEU A 6 -14.13 8.37 17.97
N ALA A 7 -13.80 8.78 16.74
CA ALA A 7 -14.67 9.61 15.93
C ALA A 7 -15.63 8.76 15.06
N ASP A 8 -16.91 9.12 15.01
CA ASP A 8 -17.87 8.53 14.06
C ASP A 8 -17.51 8.89 12.62
N ARG A 9 -16.98 10.12 12.43
CA ARG A 9 -16.50 10.64 11.14
C ARG A 9 -15.31 11.55 11.36
N ILE A 10 -14.41 11.58 10.37
CA ILE A 10 -13.24 12.44 10.32
C ILE A 10 -13.29 13.25 9.03
N ALA A 11 -13.05 14.55 9.15
CA ALA A 11 -12.79 15.44 8.02
C ALA A 11 -11.28 15.62 7.86
N VAL A 12 -10.75 15.28 6.68
CA VAL A 12 -9.37 15.56 6.28
C VAL A 12 -9.38 16.83 5.43
N LEU A 13 -8.58 17.82 5.81
CA LEU A 13 -8.43 19.08 5.11
C LEU A 13 -7.01 19.26 4.61
N ASP A 14 -6.84 19.90 3.46
CA ASP A 14 -5.56 20.38 2.94
C ASP A 14 -5.73 21.78 2.38
N GLY A 15 -4.84 22.70 2.75
CA GLY A 15 -4.96 24.12 2.37
C GLY A 15 -6.24 24.83 2.85
N GLY A 16 -6.98 24.25 3.80
CA GLY A 16 -8.30 24.75 4.23
C GLY A 16 -9.47 24.22 3.38
N GLU A 17 -9.21 23.40 2.38
CA GLU A 17 -10.24 22.72 1.58
C GLU A 17 -10.55 21.33 2.13
N LEU A 18 -11.82 20.92 2.08
CA LEU A 18 -12.23 19.59 2.51
C LEU A 18 -11.87 18.55 1.45
N GLN A 19 -11.06 17.57 1.84
CA GLN A 19 -10.53 16.55 0.93
C GLN A 19 -11.31 15.24 1.05
N GLN A 20 -11.69 14.86 2.27
CA GLN A 20 -12.58 13.72 2.52
C GLN A 20 -13.26 13.86 3.89
N MET A 21 -14.54 13.50 3.98
CA MET A 21 -15.26 13.40 5.26
C MET A 21 -16.03 12.08 5.35
N ASP A 22 -15.49 11.11 6.08
CA ASP A 22 -16.05 9.76 6.18
C ASP A 22 -15.71 9.12 7.54
N THR A 23 -16.19 7.91 7.79
CA THR A 23 -15.77 7.08 8.92
C THR A 23 -14.25 6.89 8.92
N PRO A 24 -13.59 6.79 10.08
CA PRO A 24 -12.13 6.57 10.14
C PRO A 24 -11.67 5.39 9.29
N ARG A 25 -12.47 4.33 9.26
CA ARG A 25 -12.21 3.13 8.47
C ARG A 25 -12.20 3.41 6.97
N ARG A 26 -13.21 4.11 6.45
CA ARG A 26 -13.26 4.44 5.00
C ARG A 26 -12.16 5.42 4.60
N VAL A 27 -11.86 6.43 5.42
CA VAL A 27 -10.73 7.34 5.16
C VAL A 27 -9.40 6.57 5.08
N TYR A 28 -9.24 5.54 5.92
CA TYR A 28 -8.03 4.71 5.94
C TYR A 28 -7.96 3.68 4.80
N GLU A 29 -9.03 2.91 4.59
CA GLU A 29 -9.09 1.78 3.65
C GLU A 29 -9.42 2.19 2.20
N GLN A 30 -10.06 3.34 2.03
CA GLN A 30 -10.51 3.90 0.75
C GLN A 30 -10.27 5.42 0.71
N PRO A 31 -9.00 5.87 0.82
CA PRO A 31 -8.67 7.28 0.69
C PRO A 31 -9.13 7.80 -0.68
N ALA A 32 -9.76 8.98 -0.67
CA ALA A 32 -10.30 9.60 -1.88
C ALA A 32 -9.23 10.29 -2.74
N THR A 33 -8.12 10.70 -2.14
CA THR A 33 -7.00 11.38 -2.81
C THR A 33 -5.66 10.87 -2.32
N ALA A 34 -4.61 11.14 -3.10
CA ALA A 34 -3.22 10.85 -2.72
C ALA A 34 -2.84 11.53 -1.39
N MET A 35 -3.24 12.80 -1.23
CA MET A 35 -2.99 13.53 0.01
C MET A 35 -3.64 12.84 1.22
N VAL A 36 -4.90 12.40 1.11
CA VAL A 36 -5.56 11.68 2.21
C VAL A 36 -4.85 10.36 2.49
N ALA A 37 -4.43 9.62 1.46
CA ALA A 37 -3.70 8.37 1.63
C ALA A 37 -2.37 8.55 2.38
N ASP A 38 -1.63 9.61 2.05
CA ASP A 38 -0.34 9.96 2.66
C ASP A 38 -0.49 10.54 4.07
N PHE A 39 -1.55 11.33 4.29
CA PHE A 39 -1.85 11.93 5.59
C PHE A 39 -2.28 10.88 6.61
N VAL A 40 -3.05 9.88 6.18
CA VAL A 40 -3.73 8.95 7.06
C VAL A 40 -3.03 7.60 7.07
N GLY A 41 -2.32 7.31 8.16
CA GLY A 41 -1.77 5.99 8.42
C GLY A 41 -0.34 5.78 7.91
N ARG A 42 0.03 4.51 7.75
CA ARG A 42 1.32 4.12 7.16
C ARG A 42 1.05 3.33 5.89
N GLY A 43 1.66 3.76 4.80
CA GLY A 43 1.52 3.11 3.51
C GLY A 43 2.39 3.80 2.49
N MET A 44 2.26 3.36 1.25
CA MET A 44 2.92 3.96 0.09
C MET A 44 1.91 4.12 -1.03
N LEU A 45 2.06 5.21 -1.77
CA LEU A 45 1.45 5.37 -3.08
C LEU A 45 2.42 4.88 -4.15
N VAL A 46 1.96 3.97 -4.98
CA VAL A 46 2.72 3.42 -6.10
C VAL A 46 2.02 3.72 -7.41
N ASP A 47 2.81 3.97 -8.44
CA ASP A 47 2.30 4.00 -9.81
C ASP A 47 1.88 2.59 -10.25
N ALA A 48 0.75 2.52 -10.93
CA ALA A 48 0.20 1.29 -11.45
C ALA A 48 -0.42 1.53 -12.83
N GLN A 49 -0.50 0.46 -13.61
CA GLN A 49 -1.26 0.39 -14.85
C GLN A 49 -2.45 -0.54 -14.62
N VAL A 50 -3.66 0.01 -14.59
CA VAL A 50 -4.89 -0.79 -14.52
C VAL A 50 -5.08 -1.50 -15.85
N LEU A 51 -5.30 -2.81 -15.79
CA LEU A 51 -5.46 -3.69 -16.94
C LEU A 51 -6.95 -3.91 -17.27
N GLY A 52 -7.83 -3.78 -16.28
CA GLY A 52 -9.28 -3.90 -16.44
C GLY A 52 -9.97 -4.51 -15.22
N ALA A 53 -11.29 -4.68 -15.34
CA ALA A 53 -12.12 -5.22 -14.28
C ALA A 53 -11.78 -6.68 -13.92
N ASP A 54 -11.95 -7.01 -12.64
CA ASP A 54 -11.75 -8.36 -12.09
C ASP A 54 -12.93 -8.80 -11.19
N GLY A 55 -14.11 -8.20 -11.41
CA GLY A 55 -15.32 -8.48 -10.64
C GLY A 55 -15.30 -7.97 -9.20
N ASP A 56 -16.47 -7.96 -8.54
CA ASP A 56 -16.65 -7.69 -7.11
C ASP A 56 -15.96 -6.42 -6.59
N GLY A 57 -15.97 -5.33 -7.36
CA GLY A 57 -15.32 -4.07 -6.97
C GLY A 57 -13.78 -4.15 -7.00
N HIS A 58 -13.23 -4.96 -7.90
CA HIS A 58 -11.78 -5.07 -8.12
C HIS A 58 -11.39 -4.88 -9.58
N CYS A 59 -10.13 -4.53 -9.77
CA CYS A 59 -9.44 -4.52 -11.05
C CYS A 59 -8.12 -5.27 -10.93
N GLN A 60 -7.63 -5.75 -12.07
CA GLN A 60 -6.25 -6.20 -12.20
C GLN A 60 -5.37 -5.00 -12.53
N ALA A 61 -4.25 -4.85 -11.82
CA ALA A 61 -3.28 -3.80 -12.05
C ALA A 61 -1.85 -4.36 -12.10
N GLU A 62 -1.02 -3.76 -12.93
CA GLU A 62 0.42 -3.99 -12.91
C GLU A 62 1.09 -2.88 -12.11
N LEU A 63 1.81 -3.26 -11.05
CA LEU A 63 2.56 -2.35 -10.19
C LEU A 63 3.84 -3.03 -9.74
N LEU A 64 4.94 -2.28 -9.69
CA LEU A 64 6.25 -2.78 -9.24
C LEU A 64 6.62 -4.14 -9.88
N GLY A 65 6.32 -4.31 -11.18
CA GLY A 65 6.68 -5.49 -11.97
C GLY A 65 5.84 -6.72 -11.63
N SER A 66 4.75 -6.55 -10.88
CA SER A 66 3.84 -7.62 -10.46
C SER A 66 2.41 -7.30 -10.87
N ARG A 67 1.67 -8.32 -11.28
CA ARG A 67 0.22 -8.23 -11.51
C ARG A 67 -0.51 -8.55 -10.21
N VAL A 68 -1.31 -7.60 -9.75
CA VAL A 68 -1.97 -7.63 -8.45
C VAL A 68 -3.46 -7.33 -8.62
N ARG A 69 -4.30 -8.01 -7.86
CA ARG A 69 -5.73 -7.71 -7.72
C ARG A 69 -5.90 -6.56 -6.73
N VAL A 70 -6.58 -5.49 -7.14
CA VAL A 70 -6.70 -4.24 -6.38
C VAL A 70 -8.18 -3.88 -6.25
N ARG A 71 -8.62 -3.43 -5.07
CA ARG A 71 -9.97 -2.89 -4.88
C ARG A 71 -10.11 -1.56 -5.62
N CYS A 72 -11.25 -1.35 -6.27
CA CYS A 72 -11.55 -0.13 -7.00
C CYS A 72 -13.06 0.08 -7.16
N ASP A 73 -13.50 1.33 -7.17
CA ASP A 73 -14.85 1.68 -7.63
C ASP A 73 -14.94 1.80 -9.16
N ASP A 74 -13.81 2.10 -9.80
CA ASP A 74 -13.69 2.28 -11.24
C ASP A 74 -12.58 1.37 -11.80
N PRO A 75 -12.93 0.37 -12.62
CA PRO A 75 -11.96 -0.56 -13.18
C PRO A 75 -11.39 -0.14 -14.54
N ARG A 76 -11.62 1.12 -14.99
CA ARG A 76 -11.15 1.60 -16.29
C ARG A 76 -9.64 1.36 -16.45
N PRO A 77 -9.20 0.70 -17.55
CA PRO A 77 -7.79 0.54 -17.85
C PRO A 77 -7.10 1.90 -18.02
N GLY A 78 -5.86 2.00 -17.56
CA GLY A 78 -5.08 3.23 -17.64
C GLY A 78 -4.11 3.41 -16.48
N PRO A 79 -3.27 4.45 -16.55
CA PRO A 79 -2.41 4.85 -15.43
C PRO A 79 -3.25 5.17 -14.20
N ALA A 80 -2.80 4.72 -13.04
CA ALA A 80 -3.44 5.02 -11.76
C ALA A 80 -2.42 5.05 -10.62
N LYS A 81 -2.83 5.60 -9.48
CA LYS A 81 -2.12 5.47 -8.22
C LYS A 81 -2.80 4.41 -7.35
N VAL A 82 -2.00 3.55 -6.74
CA VAL A 82 -2.47 2.51 -5.82
C VAL A 82 -1.90 2.77 -4.44
N CYS A 83 -2.76 2.74 -3.43
CA CYS A 83 -2.38 2.80 -2.03
C CYS A 83 -2.09 1.38 -1.51
N LEU A 84 -0.86 1.18 -1.05
CA LEU A 84 -0.41 -0.04 -0.38
C LEU A 84 -0.21 0.25 1.11
N ARG A 85 -1.03 -0.34 1.97
CA ARG A 85 -0.88 -0.24 3.41
C ARG A 85 0.12 -1.26 3.92
N THR A 86 0.92 -0.90 4.92
CA THR A 86 2.03 -1.74 5.41
C THR A 86 1.57 -3.11 5.91
N GLU A 87 0.39 -3.17 6.55
CA GLU A 87 -0.26 -4.36 7.08
C GLU A 87 -0.94 -5.21 6.00
N GLN A 88 -1.08 -4.68 4.78
CA GLN A 88 -1.58 -5.41 3.62
C GLN A 88 -0.43 -5.96 2.75
N LEU A 89 0.81 -5.83 3.23
CA LEU A 89 2.00 -6.41 2.62
C LEU A 89 2.55 -7.51 3.52
N ARG A 90 3.03 -8.58 2.91
CA ARG A 90 3.63 -9.70 3.63
C ARG A 90 4.89 -10.19 2.94
N VAL A 91 5.96 -10.35 3.70
CA VAL A 91 7.16 -11.05 3.21
C VAL A 91 6.87 -12.54 3.10
N VAL A 92 7.18 -13.13 1.95
CA VAL A 92 7.05 -14.56 1.69
C VAL A 92 8.42 -15.18 1.39
N ALA A 93 8.61 -16.43 1.82
CA ALA A 93 9.91 -17.12 1.76
C ALA A 93 10.29 -17.56 0.34
N ALA A 94 9.30 -17.77 -0.54
CA ALA A 94 9.48 -18.16 -1.93
C ALA A 94 8.64 -17.27 -2.84
N PRO A 95 9.04 -17.06 -4.11
CA PRO A 95 8.21 -16.33 -5.07
C PRO A 95 6.86 -17.01 -5.22
N GLU A 96 5.78 -16.25 -5.03
CA GLU A 96 4.42 -16.66 -5.39
C GLU A 96 3.87 -15.74 -6.48
N ALA A 97 2.78 -16.17 -7.13
CA ALA A 97 2.17 -15.39 -8.20
C ALA A 97 1.74 -14.00 -7.68
N GLY A 98 2.22 -12.94 -8.34
CA GLY A 98 1.92 -11.55 -7.94
C GLY A 98 2.79 -11.00 -6.80
N ALA A 99 3.79 -11.74 -6.32
CA ALA A 99 4.74 -11.24 -5.34
C ALA A 99 5.79 -10.33 -6.00
N ILE A 100 6.05 -9.19 -5.35
CA ILE A 100 7.02 -8.20 -5.78
C ILE A 100 8.41 -8.63 -5.30
N GLN A 101 9.35 -8.76 -6.22
CA GLN A 101 10.75 -9.01 -5.88
C GLN A 101 11.43 -7.73 -5.39
N THR A 102 12.07 -7.82 -4.23
CA THR A 102 12.68 -6.69 -3.53
C THR A 102 14.03 -7.05 -2.91
N ARG A 103 14.81 -6.04 -2.58
CA ARG A 103 16.01 -6.16 -1.75
C ARG A 103 15.81 -5.47 -0.40
N LEU A 104 16.21 -6.12 0.69
CA LEU A 104 16.25 -5.50 2.02
C LEU A 104 17.37 -4.47 2.10
N ILE A 105 17.01 -3.21 2.37
CA ILE A 105 17.99 -2.11 2.40
C ILE A 105 18.25 -1.59 3.80
N ASP A 106 17.28 -1.71 4.70
CA ASP A 106 17.38 -1.25 6.08
C ASP A 106 16.32 -1.92 6.97
N VAL A 107 16.58 -1.94 8.27
CA VAL A 107 15.71 -2.51 9.29
C VAL A 107 15.55 -1.50 10.42
N ILE A 108 14.32 -1.03 10.63
CA ILE A 108 14.00 -0.11 11.71
C ILE A 108 13.39 -0.91 12.86
N TYR A 109 14.12 -1.05 13.97
CA TYR A 109 13.62 -1.69 15.19
C TYR A 109 12.58 -0.80 15.89
N ARG A 110 11.41 -1.38 16.24
CA ARG A 110 10.31 -0.68 16.92
C ARG A 110 9.77 -1.45 18.13
N GLY A 111 10.63 -2.19 18.81
CA GLY A 111 10.23 -3.03 19.95
C GLY A 111 9.80 -4.43 19.49
N PRO A 112 8.51 -4.82 19.66
CA PRO A 112 8.03 -6.15 19.28
C PRO A 112 7.90 -6.36 17.76
N VAL A 113 8.06 -5.29 16.97
CA VAL A 113 7.95 -5.30 15.51
C VAL A 113 9.15 -4.57 14.92
N SER A 114 9.66 -5.06 13.81
CA SER A 114 10.64 -4.36 12.97
C SER A 114 9.98 -3.93 11.67
N THR A 115 10.23 -2.70 11.21
CA THR A 115 9.86 -2.28 9.86
C THR A 115 11.04 -2.56 8.93
N LEU A 116 10.82 -3.42 7.94
CA LEU A 116 11.75 -3.63 6.83
C LEU A 116 11.56 -2.52 5.80
N LEU A 117 12.66 -1.89 5.38
CA LEU A 117 12.69 -1.04 4.19
C LEU A 117 13.17 -1.90 3.03
N LEU A 118 12.31 -2.06 2.03
CA LEU A 118 12.52 -2.95 0.89
C LEU A 118 12.52 -2.12 -0.39
N ARG A 119 13.50 -2.34 -1.26
CA ARG A 119 13.56 -1.69 -2.58
C ARG A 119 13.11 -2.67 -3.65
N PRO A 120 12.04 -2.39 -4.43
CA PRO A 120 11.67 -3.20 -5.58
C PRO A 120 12.76 -3.20 -6.65
N ASP A 121 13.09 -4.36 -7.21
CA ASP A 121 14.17 -4.48 -8.19
C ASP A 121 13.86 -3.71 -9.49
N VAL A 122 12.58 -3.66 -9.87
CA VAL A 122 12.13 -2.98 -11.09
C VAL A 122 12.00 -1.46 -10.95
N ASN A 123 11.98 -0.94 -9.73
CA ASN A 123 11.89 0.49 -9.46
C ASN A 123 12.79 0.87 -8.28
N PRO A 124 14.05 1.27 -8.56
CA PRO A 124 15.01 1.62 -7.52
C PRO A 124 14.65 2.84 -6.67
N GLN A 125 13.74 3.69 -7.16
CA GLN A 125 13.26 4.88 -6.46
C GLN A 125 12.10 4.59 -5.51
N ALA A 126 11.37 3.49 -5.74
CA ALA A 126 10.30 3.05 -4.84
C ALA A 126 10.88 2.43 -3.57
N LEU A 127 10.16 2.61 -2.47
CA LEU A 127 10.44 1.96 -1.19
C LEU A 127 9.17 1.33 -0.67
N LEU A 128 9.25 0.05 -0.34
CA LEU A 128 8.22 -0.69 0.37
C LEU A 128 8.57 -0.77 1.86
N ARG A 129 7.56 -0.65 2.70
CA ARG A 129 7.65 -0.79 4.16
C ARG A 129 6.80 -1.99 4.55
N VAL A 130 7.43 -2.98 5.17
CA VAL A 130 6.72 -4.17 5.64
C VAL A 130 7.09 -4.41 7.09
N ASP A 131 6.08 -4.48 7.94
CA ASP A 131 6.25 -4.73 9.37
C ASP A 131 6.32 -6.25 9.61
N VAL A 132 7.34 -6.70 10.33
CA VAL A 132 7.56 -8.11 10.69
C VAL A 132 7.76 -8.25 12.20
N ASN A 133 7.27 -9.35 12.76
CA ASN A 133 7.46 -9.73 14.17
C ASN A 133 8.48 -10.87 14.35
N THR A 134 9.17 -11.24 13.28
CA THR A 134 10.23 -12.25 13.27
C THR A 134 11.60 -11.59 13.24
N LEU A 135 12.66 -12.39 13.43
CA LEU A 135 14.02 -11.93 13.20
C LEU A 135 14.14 -11.42 11.74
N PRO A 136 14.59 -10.17 11.52
CA PRO A 136 14.82 -9.66 10.19
C PRO A 136 15.91 -10.47 9.45
N PRO A 137 15.75 -10.69 8.13
CA PRO A 137 16.82 -11.24 7.30
C PRO A 137 18.07 -10.35 7.28
N ALA A 138 19.17 -10.85 6.72
CA ALA A 138 20.37 -10.05 6.50
C ALA A 138 20.10 -8.92 5.48
N LEU A 139 20.76 -7.77 5.65
CA LEU A 139 20.73 -6.70 4.66
C LEU A 139 21.17 -7.22 3.28
N ASP A 140 20.68 -6.57 2.23
CA ASP A 140 20.86 -6.91 0.82
C ASP A 140 20.29 -8.27 0.38
N SER A 141 19.62 -9.00 1.28
CA SER A 141 18.88 -10.21 0.93
C SER A 141 17.72 -9.91 -0.04
N THR A 142 17.54 -10.81 -0.99
CA THR A 142 16.37 -10.79 -1.89
C THR A 142 15.17 -11.35 -1.13
N LEU A 143 14.09 -10.57 -1.10
CA LEU A 143 12.83 -10.91 -0.46
C LEU A 143 11.67 -10.73 -1.44
N HIS A 144 10.62 -11.53 -1.26
CA HIS A 144 9.40 -11.42 -2.04
C HIS A 144 8.29 -10.85 -1.16
N VAL A 145 7.55 -9.87 -1.69
CA VAL A 145 6.47 -9.19 -0.97
C VAL A 145 5.15 -9.44 -1.68
N SER A 146 4.26 -10.13 -1.01
CA SER A 146 2.89 -10.35 -1.49
C SER A 146 2.00 -9.20 -1.07
N VAL A 147 1.14 -8.78 -1.99
CA VAL A 147 0.11 -7.77 -1.73
C VAL A 147 -1.20 -8.50 -1.41
N LEU A 148 -1.67 -8.37 -0.17
CA LEU A 148 -2.89 -9.02 0.32
C LEU A 148 -4.14 -8.23 -0.03
N ASP A 149 -4.04 -6.90 0.05
CA ASP A 149 -5.06 -5.95 -0.35
C ASP A 149 -4.39 -4.64 -0.80
N ALA A 150 -5.09 -3.90 -1.66
CA ALA A 150 -4.64 -2.62 -2.17
C ALA A 150 -5.84 -1.81 -2.65
N TRP A 151 -5.72 -0.49 -2.62
CA TRP A 151 -6.77 0.41 -3.08
C TRP A 151 -6.33 1.26 -4.26
N ARG A 152 -7.04 1.19 -5.39
CA ARG A 152 -6.88 2.12 -6.50
C ARG A 152 -7.51 3.44 -6.07
N LEU A 153 -6.70 4.51 -6.04
CA LEU A 153 -7.23 5.84 -5.78
C LEU A 153 -8.22 6.23 -6.90
N PRO A 154 -9.32 6.92 -6.55
CA PRO A 154 -10.15 7.61 -7.54
C PRO A 154 -9.30 8.58 -8.36
N GLY A 155 -9.58 8.66 -9.66
CA GLY A 155 -8.92 9.56 -10.61
C GLY A 155 -9.84 10.65 -11.11
#